data_AF-A0A5C6X871-F1
#
_entry.id   AF-A0A5C6X871-F1
#
_cell.length_a   1.000
_cell.length_b   1.000
_cell.length_c   1.000
_cell.angle_alpha   90.00
_cell.angle_beta   90.00
_cell.angle_gamma   90.00
#
_symmetry.space_group_name_H-M   'P 1'
#
loop_
_entity.id
_entity.type
_entity.pdbx_description
1 polymer ?
#
loop_
_entity_poly.entity_id
_entity_poly.type
_entity_poly.pdbx_seq_one_letter_code
_entity_poly.pdbx_strand_id
1 'polypeptide(L)'
;MDVSRLVTLTYISTAVVAFVIFDKTFKWIWASFDALSEFTVIPPILTLTTTLAIASVIGLIMWMKRHPKVDPFLTEVIIELKKVTWPSWKDTQRSTVVVIIFSIILSFFLWGSDQIWKRVTDYILTIGI
;
A
#
# COMPACT_ATOMS: atom_id res chain seq x y z
N MET A 1 -0.96 24.43 10.01
CA MET A 1 -0.40 23.34 10.83
C MET A 1 1.09 23.52 10.95
N ASP A 2 1.58 23.56 12.19
CA ASP A 2 3.02 23.55 12.49
C ASP A 2 3.65 22.28 11.93
N VAL A 3 4.87 22.38 11.41
CA VAL A 3 5.58 21.24 10.80
C VAL A 3 5.79 20.11 11.82
N SER A 4 6.03 20.44 13.08
CA SER A 4 6.16 19.49 14.18
C SER A 4 4.92 18.61 14.40
N ARG A 5 3.71 19.17 14.21
CA ARG A 5 2.45 18.41 14.32
C ARG A 5 2.30 17.42 13.17
N LEU A 6 2.69 17.82 11.95
CA LEU A 6 2.68 16.94 10.78
C LEU A 6 3.69 15.79 10.92
N VAL A 7 4.90 16.07 11.42
CA VAL A 7 5.88 15.02 11.73
C VAL A 7 5.31 14.03 12.75
N THR A 8 4.69 14.52 13.82
CA THR A 8 4.04 13.67 14.84
C THR A 8 2.94 12.80 14.25
N LEU A 9 2.12 13.33 13.34
CA LEU A 9 1.11 12.57 12.63
C LEU A 9 1.72 11.45 11.77
N THR A 10 2.85 11.72 11.09
CA THR A 10 3.58 10.69 10.33
C THR A 10 4.05 9.55 11.23
N TYR A 11 4.57 9.85 12.42
CA TYR A 11 4.95 8.82 13.41
C TYR A 11 3.74 7.99 13.86
N ILE A 12 2.59 8.62 14.09
CA ILE A 12 1.34 7.93 14.46
C ILE A 12 0.87 7.04 13.31
N SER A 13 0.85 7.53 12.06
CA SER A 13 0.45 6.72 10.91
C SER A 13 1.38 5.53 10.70
N THR A 14 2.69 5.71 10.85
CA THR A 14 3.66 4.62 10.75
C THR A 14 3.43 3.59 11.86
N ALA A 15 3.13 4.03 13.09
CA ALA A 15 2.82 3.11 14.18
C ALA A 15 1.56 2.28 13.92
N VAL A 16 0.50 2.90 13.39
CA VAL A 16 -0.75 2.20 13.04
C VAL A 16 -0.51 1.17 11.92
N VAL A 17 0.18 1.56 10.86
CA VAL A 17 0.50 0.65 9.74
C VAL A 17 1.38 -0.49 10.23
N ALA A 18 2.42 -0.21 11.02
CA ALA A 18 3.30 -1.22 11.59
C ALA A 18 2.54 -2.18 12.51
N PHE A 19 1.61 -1.69 13.33
CA PHE A 19 0.77 -2.54 14.17
C PHE A 19 -0.07 -3.52 13.35
N VAL A 20 -0.76 -3.03 12.31
CA VAL A 20 -1.59 -3.90 11.44
C VAL A 20 -0.75 -4.96 10.74
N ILE A 21 0.44 -4.58 10.27
CA ILE A 21 1.37 -5.52 9.63
C ILE A 21 1.84 -6.56 10.65
N PHE A 22 2.37 -6.11 11.79
CA PHE A 22 2.93 -6.99 12.80
C PHE A 22 1.90 -7.94 13.40
N ASP A 23 0.69 -7.46 13.74
CA ASP A 23 -0.39 -8.31 14.23
C ASP A 23 -0.74 -9.41 13.23
N LYS A 24 -0.87 -9.08 11.93
CA LYS A 24 -1.15 -10.06 10.88
C LYS A 24 0.01 -11.04 10.68
N THR A 25 1.24 -10.56 10.61
CA THR A 25 2.41 -11.41 10.41
C THR A 25 2.63 -12.33 11.60
N PHE A 26 2.47 -11.85 12.83
CA PHE A 26 2.62 -12.68 14.01
C PHE A 26 1.51 -13.71 14.12
N LYS A 27 0.25 -13.36 13.82
CA LYS A 27 -0.84 -14.35 13.75
C LYS A 27 -0.58 -15.44 12.72
N TRP A 28 -0.10 -15.07 11.52
CA TRP A 28 0.22 -16.05 10.48
C TRP A 28 1.40 -16.97 10.88
N ILE A 29 2.47 -16.40 11.44
CA ILE A 29 3.62 -17.16 11.94
C ILE A 29 3.18 -18.09 13.07
N TRP A 30 2.40 -17.58 14.03
CA TRP A 30 1.99 -18.33 15.21
C TRP A 30 0.98 -19.44 14.89
N ALA A 31 0.14 -19.24 13.88
CA ALA A 31 -0.75 -20.29 13.35
C ALA A 31 0.00 -21.47 12.72
N SER A 32 1.30 -21.32 12.42
CA SER A 32 2.15 -22.43 11.95
C SER A 32 2.70 -23.30 13.09
N PHE A 33 2.50 -22.91 14.36
CA PHE A 33 2.98 -23.62 15.55
C PHE A 33 1.80 -23.94 16.49
N ASP A 34 1.20 -25.12 16.33
CA ASP A 34 0.03 -25.57 17.11
C ASP A 34 0.22 -25.45 18.64
N ALA A 35 1.42 -25.73 19.14
CA ALA A 35 1.71 -25.89 20.58
C ALA A 35 1.78 -24.58 21.40
N LEU A 36 1.79 -23.40 20.77
CA LEU A 36 1.93 -22.11 21.48
C LEU A 36 0.74 -21.16 21.26
N SER A 37 -0.24 -21.56 20.44
CA SER A 37 -1.34 -20.73 19.94
C SER A 37 -2.36 -20.28 21.00
N GLU A 38 -2.45 -21.01 22.13
CA GLU A 38 -3.53 -20.85 23.11
C GLU A 38 -3.18 -20.00 24.33
N PHE A 39 -1.93 -19.51 24.48
CA PHE A 39 -1.59 -18.72 25.65
C PHE A 39 -2.23 -17.32 25.57
N THR A 40 -3.33 -17.16 26.29
CA THR A 40 -4.11 -15.93 26.41
C THR A 40 -3.77 -15.27 27.74
N VAL A 41 -3.25 -14.04 27.71
CA VAL A 41 -2.82 -13.32 28.92
C VAL A 41 -4.02 -12.71 29.63
N ILE A 42 -4.99 -12.18 28.87
CA ILE A 42 -6.29 -11.70 29.37
C ILE A 42 -7.39 -12.13 28.37
N PRO A 43 -8.19 -13.15 28.67
CA PRO A 43 -9.38 -13.46 27.87
C PRO A 43 -10.39 -12.31 28.03
N PRO A 44 -10.98 -11.70 26.97
CA PRO A 44 -10.94 -11.97 25.53
C PRO A 44 -10.17 -10.91 24.69
N ILE A 45 -9.40 -10.01 25.31
CA ILE A 45 -8.92 -8.77 24.65
C ILE A 45 -7.41 -8.78 24.35
N LEU A 46 -6.58 -9.54 25.08
CA LEU A 46 -5.12 -9.52 24.93
C LEU A 46 -4.55 -10.93 24.71
N THR A 47 -4.30 -11.26 23.44
CA THR A 47 -3.52 -12.45 23.02
C THR A 47 -2.02 -12.13 23.05
N LEU A 48 -1.15 -13.12 23.27
CA LEU A 48 0.32 -12.90 23.21
C LEU A 48 0.79 -12.27 21.90
N THR A 49 0.14 -12.61 20.79
CA THR A 49 0.46 -12.05 19.48
C THR A 49 0.25 -10.54 19.43
N THR A 50 -0.82 -10.04 20.07
CA THR A 50 -1.11 -8.60 20.12
C THR A 50 -0.15 -7.85 21.04
N THR A 51 0.27 -8.44 22.17
CA THR A 51 1.24 -7.81 23.08
C THR A 51 2.63 -7.74 22.45
N LEU A 52 3.05 -8.81 21.77
CA LEU A 52 4.29 -8.82 20.98
C LEU A 52 4.24 -7.83 19.82
N ALA A 53 3.11 -7.71 19.13
CA ALA A 53 2.91 -6.68 18.10
C ALA A 53 3.04 -5.27 18.67
N ILE A 54 2.42 -4.98 19.82
CA ILE A 54 2.55 -3.65 20.46
C ILE A 54 4.01 -3.39 20.87
N ALA A 55 4.68 -4.37 21.48
CA ALA A 55 6.07 -4.24 21.89
C ALA A 55 7.01 -3.99 20.71
N SER A 56 6.81 -4.69 19.59
CA SER A 56 7.61 -4.50 18.38
C SER A 56 7.35 -3.15 17.73
N VAL A 57 6.10 -2.65 17.72
CA VAL A 57 5.79 -1.29 17.25
C VAL A 57 6.48 -0.24 18.12
N ILE A 58 6.39 -0.36 19.45
CA ILE A 58 7.05 0.59 20.37
C ILE A 58 8.56 0.58 20.14
N GLY A 59 9.17 -0.61 20.03
CA GLY A 59 10.59 -0.77 19.73
C GLY A 59 10.99 -0.11 18.41
N LEU A 60 10.19 -0.31 17.35
CA LEU A 60 10.41 0.30 16.04
C LEU A 60 10.35 1.83 16.12
N ILE A 61 9.34 2.40 16.78
CA ILE A 61 9.18 3.85 16.90
C ILE A 61 10.28 4.46 17.76
N MET A 62 10.67 3.81 18.86
CA MET A 62 11.79 4.25 19.69
C MET A 62 13.11 4.24 18.91
N TRP A 63 13.36 3.19 18.12
CA TRP A 63 14.53 3.11 17.25
C TRP A 63 14.52 4.23 16.21
N MET A 64 13.38 4.47 15.57
CA MET A 64 13.23 5.49 14.53
C MET A 64 13.49 6.91 15.07
N LYS A 65 12.98 7.24 16.26
CA LYS A 65 13.24 8.52 16.93
C LYS A 65 14.67 8.68 17.45
N ARG A 66 15.39 7.57 17.69
CA ARG A 66 16.80 7.62 18.09
C ARG A 66 17.73 7.92 16.92
N HIS A 67 17.29 7.70 15.69
CA HIS A 67 18.13 7.98 14.53
C HIS A 67 18.16 9.48 14.20
N PRO A 68 19.35 10.11 14.24
CA PRO A 68 19.46 11.57 14.11
C PRO A 68 19.07 12.11 12.72
N LYS A 69 18.93 11.22 11.72
CA LYS A 69 18.61 11.61 10.35
C LYS A 69 17.11 11.60 10.03
N VAL A 70 16.29 10.91 10.83
CA VAL A 70 14.89 10.67 10.46
C VAL A 70 14.04 11.92 10.65
N ASP A 71 14.14 12.57 11.81
CA ASP A 71 13.40 13.80 12.09
C ASP A 71 13.69 14.97 11.13
N PRO A 72 14.96 15.31 10.82
CA PRO A 72 15.25 16.37 9.85
C PRO A 72 14.75 16.01 8.45
N PHE A 73 14.92 14.76 8.01
CA PHE A 73 14.42 14.31 6.71
C PHE A 73 12.89 14.44 6.59
N LEU A 74 12.14 13.97 7.60
CA LEU A 74 10.67 14.09 7.60
C LEU A 74 10.23 15.56 7.58
N THR A 75 10.94 16.41 8.31
CA THR A 75 10.68 17.86 8.36
C THR A 75 10.89 18.49 6.99
N GLU A 76 11.99 18.18 6.31
CA GLU A 76 12.30 18.65 4.95
C GLU A 76 11.25 18.18 3.94
N VAL A 77 10.90 16.89 3.94
CA VAL A 77 9.87 16.34 3.05
C VAL A 77 8.52 17.06 3.26
N ILE A 78 8.12 17.31 4.51
CA ILE A 78 6.87 18.05 4.78
C ILE A 78 6.94 19.50 4.29
N ILE A 79 8.10 20.16 4.41
CA ILE A 79 8.31 21.51 3.89
C ILE A 79 8.20 21.52 2.36
N GLU A 80 8.79 20.55 1.67
CA GLU A 80 8.70 20.44 0.21
C GLU A 80 7.29 20.06 -0.25
N LEU A 81 6.61 19.14 0.45
CA LEU A 81 5.22 18.77 0.15
C LEU A 81 4.26 19.95 0.28
N LYS A 82 4.54 20.92 1.17
CA LYS A 82 3.74 22.15 1.27
C LYS A 82 3.87 23.05 0.04
N LYS A 83 4.93 22.90 -0.76
CA LYS A 83 5.12 23.65 -2.02
C LYS A 83 4.40 22.99 -3.19
N VAL A 84 3.97 21.73 -3.04
CA VAL A 84 3.24 21.00 -4.09
C VAL A 84 1.85 21.62 -4.24
N THR A 85 1.59 22.14 -5.44
CA THR A 85 0.27 22.64 -5.82
C THR A 85 -0.59 21.48 -6.30
N TRP A 86 -1.62 21.15 -5.51
CA TRP A 86 -2.56 20.10 -5.90
C TRP A 86 -3.45 20.59 -7.04
N PRO A 87 -3.67 19.77 -8.08
CA PRO A 87 -4.49 20.14 -9.22
C PRO A 87 -5.93 20.41 -8.78
N SER A 88 -6.60 21.35 -9.44
CA SER A 88 -8.02 21.56 -9.19
C SER A 88 -8.82 20.35 -9.67
N TRP A 89 -10.00 20.12 -9.08
CA TRP A 89 -10.90 19.04 -9.51
C TRP A 89 -11.18 19.05 -11.02
N LYS A 90 -11.25 20.24 -11.62
CA LYS A 90 -11.46 20.41 -13.07
C LYS A 90 -10.25 19.94 -13.89
N ASP A 91 -9.03 20.18 -13.41
CA ASP A 91 -7.79 19.78 -14.09
C ASP A 91 -7.59 18.26 -14.01
N THR A 92 -7.94 17.65 -12.86
CA THR A 92 -7.95 16.21 -12.70
C THR A 92 -8.95 15.56 -13.65
N GLN A 93 -10.18 16.08 -13.74
CA GLN A 93 -11.20 15.55 -14.66
C GLN A 93 -10.75 15.62 -16.11
N ARG A 94 -10.17 16.76 -16.55
CA ARG A 94 -9.65 16.90 -17.92
C ARG A 94 -8.58 15.85 -18.22
N SER A 95 -7.65 15.64 -17.30
CA SER A 95 -6.59 14.63 -17.45
C SER A 95 -7.17 13.21 -17.52
N THR A 96 -8.14 12.87 -16.67
CA THR A 96 -8.77 11.55 -16.67
C THR A 96 -9.58 11.30 -17.94
N VAL A 97 -10.31 12.30 -18.45
CA VAL A 97 -11.08 12.18 -19.70
C VAL A 97 -10.16 11.85 -20.87
N VAL A 98 -8.98 12.48 -20.96
CA VAL A 98 -7.98 12.16 -21.99
C VAL A 98 -7.53 10.70 -21.89
N VAL A 99 -7.25 10.21 -20.67
CA VAL A 99 -6.84 8.81 -20.44
C VAL A 99 -7.95 7.83 -20.82
N ILE A 100 -9.22 8.15 -20.49
CA ILE A 100 -10.37 7.31 -20.86
C ILE A 100 -10.49 7.21 -22.38
N ILE A 101 -10.42 8.34 -23.10
CA ILE A 101 -10.51 8.36 -24.56
C ILE A 101 -9.36 7.54 -25.16
N PHE A 102 -8.14 7.73 -24.68
CA PHE A 102 -6.96 6.98 -25.13
C PHE A 102 -7.11 5.48 -24.87
N SER A 103 -7.60 5.08 -23.69
CA SER A 103 -7.85 3.69 -23.34
C SER A 103 -8.92 3.04 -24.24
N ILE A 104 -9.98 3.77 -24.60
CA ILE A 104 -11.01 3.31 -25.54
C ILE A 104 -10.40 3.07 -26.92
N ILE A 105 -9.60 4.02 -27.43
CA ILE A 105 -8.91 3.88 -28.73
C ILE A 105 -8.00 2.65 -28.73
N LEU A 106 -7.19 2.47 -27.70
CA LEU A 106 -6.33 1.29 -27.57
C LEU A 106 -7.13 -0.01 -27.48
N SER A 107 -8.24 -0.01 -26.75
CA SER A 107 -9.12 -1.18 -26.64
C SER A 107 -9.71 -1.58 -28.00
N PHE A 108 -10.18 -0.61 -28.79
CA PHE A 108 -10.65 -0.88 -30.16
C PHE A 108 -9.53 -1.38 -31.08
N PHE A 109 -8.33 -0.81 -30.97
CA PHE A 109 -7.17 -1.27 -31.73
C PHE A 109 -6.82 -2.73 -31.42
N LEU A 110 -6.73 -3.07 -30.12
CA LEU A 110 -6.47 -4.44 -29.68
C LEU A 110 -7.58 -5.39 -30.12
N TRP A 111 -8.85 -5.04 -29.91
CA TRP A 111 -9.98 -5.84 -30.38
C TRP A 111 -9.91 -6.11 -31.88
N GLY A 112 -9.57 -5.09 -32.69
CA GLY A 112 -9.37 -5.25 -34.12
C GLY A 112 -8.23 -6.21 -34.46
N SER A 113 -7.10 -6.09 -33.75
CA SER A 113 -5.96 -7.01 -33.89
C SER A 113 -6.35 -8.44 -33.53
N ASP A 114 -7.07 -8.65 -32.43
CA ASP A 114 -7.54 -9.97 -31.99
C ASP A 114 -8.48 -10.61 -33.03
N GLN A 115 -9.38 -9.83 -33.65
CA GLN A 115 -10.24 -10.35 -34.71
C GLN A 115 -9.44 -10.80 -35.94
N ILE A 116 -8.38 -10.07 -36.30
CA ILE A 116 -7.50 -10.43 -37.41
C ILE A 116 -6.78 -11.73 -37.10
N TRP A 117 -6.12 -11.81 -35.94
CA TRP A 117 -5.39 -13.01 -35.52
C TRP A 117 -6.30 -14.21 -35.40
N LYS A 118 -7.50 -14.06 -34.84
CA LYS A 118 -8.50 -15.13 -34.78
C LYS A 118 -8.81 -15.69 -36.16
N ARG A 119 -9.12 -14.82 -37.14
CA ARG A 119 -9.40 -15.27 -38.51
C ARG A 119 -8.20 -15.96 -39.13
N VAL A 120 -7.00 -15.41 -38.97
CA VAL A 120 -5.76 -16.00 -39.50
C VAL A 120 -5.55 -17.40 -38.92
N THR A 121 -5.69 -17.57 -37.61
CA THR A 121 -5.58 -18.88 -36.95
C THR A 121 -6.67 -19.83 -37.41
N ASP A 122 -7.93 -19.39 -37.50
CA ASP A 122 -9.05 -20.20 -37.98
C ASP A 122 -8.83 -20.67 -39.43
N TYR A 123 -8.30 -19.81 -40.31
CA TYR A 123 -7.94 -20.19 -41.68
C TYR A 123 -6.84 -21.24 -41.71
N ILE A 124 -5.78 -21.09 -40.90
CA ILE A 124 -4.69 -22.06 -40.81
C ILE A 124 -5.20 -23.42 -40.33
N LEU A 125 -6.02 -23.44 -39.29
CA LEU A 125 -6.59 -24.67 -38.72
C LEU A 125 -7.59 -25.34 -39.69
N THR A 126 -8.37 -24.56 -40.46
CA THR A 126 -9.36 -25.10 -41.40
C THR A 126 -8.73 -25.65 -42.68
N ILE A 127 -7.58 -25.13 -43.11
CA ILE A 127 -6.87 -25.55 -44.33
C ILE A 127 -6.14 -26.91 -44.15
N GLY A 128 -6.10 -27.47 -42.94
CA GLY A 128 -5.70 -28.86 -42.70
C GLY A 128 -4.20 -29.06 -42.52
N ILE A 129 -3.71 -28.56 -41.38
CA ILE A 129 -2.85 -29.35 -40.47
C ILE A 129 -3.68 -29.61 -39.22
#